data_AF-A0A2E4RFK5-F1
#
_entry.id   AF-A0A2E4RFK5-F1
#
_cell.length_a   1.000
_cell.length_b   1.000
_cell.length_c   1.000
_cell.angle_alpha   90.00
_cell.angle_beta   90.00
_cell.angle_gamma   90.00
#
_symmetry.space_group_name_H-M   'P 1'
#
loop_
_entity.id
_entity.type
_entity.pdbx_description
1 polymer ?
#
loop_
_entity_poly.entity_id
_entity_poly.type
_entity_poly.pdbx_seq_one_letter_code
_entity_poly.pdbx_strand_id
1 'polypeptide(L)' 'MLLLDEPTNHLDTDAKEALEYALEEYDGGIITVSHDRWFLDKICDTIWELPGDGSLWVWPGNYSEYIKRKESMKNK' A
#
# COMPACT_ATOMS: atom_id res chain seq x y z
N MET A 1 -13.06 -2.00 9.82
CA MET A 1 -11.65 -1.58 9.84
C MET A 1 -10.81 -2.84 9.89
N LEU A 2 -9.93 -3.04 8.91
CA LEU A 2 -8.99 -4.16 8.84
C LEU A 2 -7.56 -3.65 9.04
N LEU A 3 -6.77 -4.41 9.79
CA LEU A 3 -5.33 -4.18 9.96
C LEU A 3 -4.61 -5.43 9.46
N LEU A 4 -3.83 -5.28 8.39
CA LEU A 4 -3.19 -6.39 7.68
C LEU A 4 -1.68 -6.21 7.70
N ASP A 5 -0.96 -7.25 8.10
CA ASP A 5 0.51 -7.27 8.11
C ASP A 5 0.99 -8.37 7.16
N GLU A 6 1.62 -7.96 6.06
CA GLU A 6 2.07 -8.81 4.95
C GLU A 6 1.01 -9.82 4.46
N PRO A 7 -0.22 -9.36 4.07
CA PRO A 7 -1.33 -10.27 3.76
C PRO A 7 -1.13 -11.06 2.46
N THR A 8 -0.19 -10.65 1.61
CA THR A 8 0.16 -11.30 0.34
C THR A 8 1.17 -12.44 0.53
N ASN A 9 1.69 -12.65 1.73
CA ASN A 9 2.74 -13.63 1.98
C ASN A 9 2.21 -15.07 1.88
N HIS A 10 3.03 -15.97 1.34
CA HIS A 10 2.69 -17.38 1.09
C HIS A 10 1.46 -17.64 0.19
N LEU A 11 0.91 -16.62 -0.46
CA LEU A 11 -0.17 -16.76 -1.44
C LEU A 11 0.39 -17.01 -2.84
N ASP A 12 -0.25 -17.94 -3.55
CA ASP A 12 -0.08 -18.06 -5.00
C ASP A 12 -0.83 -16.93 -5.73
N THR A 13 -0.67 -16.86 -7.06
CA THR A 13 -1.24 -15.80 -7.88
C THR A 13 -2.77 -15.73 -7.77
N ASP A 14 -3.45 -16.88 -7.85
CA ASP A 14 -4.91 -16.94 -7.82
C ASP A 14 -5.46 -16.49 -6.45
N ALA A 15 -4.81 -16.90 -5.35
CA ALA A 15 -5.20 -16.46 -4.01
C ALA A 15 -4.93 -14.97 -3.78
N LYS A 16 -3.87 -14.40 -4.37
CA LYS A 16 -3.61 -12.96 -4.32
C LYS A 16 -4.70 -12.17 -5.03
N GLU A 17 -5.09 -12.58 -6.24
CA GLU A 17 -6.16 -11.92 -6.99
C GLU A 17 -7.50 -11.98 -6.25
N ALA A 18 -7.83 -13.12 -5.64
CA ALA A 18 -9.03 -13.26 -4.82
C ALA A 18 -9.00 -12.34 -3.58
N LEU A 19 -7.84 -12.21 -2.93
CA LEU A 19 -7.66 -11.29 -1.80
C LEU A 19 -7.81 -9.83 -2.26
N GLU A 20 -7.18 -9.44 -3.35
CA GLU A 20 -7.28 -8.09 -3.92
C GLU A 20 -8.75 -7.73 -4.18
N TYR A 21 -9.48 -8.61 -4.88
CA TYR A 21 -10.90 -8.40 -5.17
C TYR A 21 -11.75 -8.26 -3.89
N ALA A 22 -11.50 -9.10 -2.89
CA ALA A 22 -12.22 -9.03 -1.62
C ALA A 22 -11.94 -7.74 -0.83
N LEU A 23 -10.73 -7.18 -0.95
CA LEU A 23 -10.36 -5.93 -0.29
C LEU A 23 -10.87 -4.70 -1.06
N GLU A 24 -10.93 -4.73 -2.39
CA GLU A 24 -11.54 -3.66 -3.20
C GLU A 24 -13.04 -3.50 -2.92
N GLU A 25 -13.76 -4.59 -2.71
CA GLU A 25 -15.21 -4.60 -2.40
C GLU A 25 -15.52 -4.34 -0.91
N TYR A 26 -14.52 -4.17 -0.06
CA TYR A 26 -14.72 -3.97 1.37
C TYR A 26 -15.04 -2.50 1.70
N ASP A 27 -16.26 -2.23 2.15
CA ASP A 27 -16.74 -0.87 2.48
C ASP A 27 -16.06 -0.21 3.71
N GLY A 28 -15.19 -0.93 4.43
CA GLY A 28 -14.53 -0.42 5.62
C GLY A 28 -13.13 0.12 5.35
N GLY A 29 -12.57 0.87 6.31
CA GLY A 29 -11.16 1.26 6.23
C GLY A 29 -10.20 0.07 6.29
N ILE A 30 -9.12 0.15 5.53
CA ILE A 30 -8.03 -0.83 5.51
C ILE A 30 -6.73 -0.11 5.82
N ILE A 31 -5.94 -0.66 6.74
CA ILE A 31 -4.53 -0.32 6.91
C ILE A 31 -3.75 -1.60 6.65
N THR A 32 -2.82 -1.55 5.71
CA THR A 32 -2.03 -2.71 5.31
C THR A 32 -0.55 -2.36 5.20
N VAL A 33 0.30 -3.32 5.55
CA VAL A 33 1.74 -3.30 5.33
C VAL A 33 2.07 -4.44 4.37
N SER A 34 2.77 -4.14 3.28
CA SER A 34 3.20 -5.15 2.32
C SER A 34 4.48 -4.72 1.60
N HIS A 35 5.30 -5.70 1.21
CA HIS A 35 6.39 -5.50 0.26
C HIS A 35 5.95 -5.61 -1.22
N ASP A 36 4.71 -6.02 -1.49
CA ASP A 36 4.17 -6.18 -2.85
C ASP A 36 3.64 -4.84 -3.39
N ARG A 37 4.40 -4.27 -4.33
CA ARG A 37 4.11 -2.93 -4.88
C ARG A 37 2.84 -2.90 -5.71
N TRP A 38 2.50 -3.99 -6.40
CA TRP A 38 1.29 -4.06 -7.23
C TRP A 38 0.04 -4.11 -6.37
N PHE A 39 0.09 -4.91 -5.31
CA PHE A 39 -0.96 -4.96 -4.29
C PHE A 39 -1.19 -3.58 -3.65
N LEU A 40 -0.12 -2.92 -3.19
CA LEU A 40 -0.22 -1.57 -2.62
C LEU A 40 -0.76 -0.55 -3.64
N ASP A 41 -0.40 -0.67 -4.91
CA ASP A 41 -0.85 0.25 -5.95
C ASP A 41 -2.35 0.11 -6.27
N LYS A 42 -2.88 -1.12 -6.17
CA LYS A 42 -4.31 -1.40 -6.38
C LYS A 42 -5.17 -1.03 -5.18
N ILE A 43 -4.76 -1.44 -3.98
CA ILE A 43 -5.62 -1.39 -2.78
C ILE A 43 -5.52 -0.04 -2.06
N CYS A 44 -4.34 0.59 -2.03
CA CYS A 44 -4.12 1.78 -1.22
C CYS A 44 -4.38 3.07 -2.02
N ASP A 45 -5.21 3.95 -1.46
CA ASP A 45 -5.41 5.31 -1.94
C ASP A 45 -4.51 6.35 -1.26
N THR A 46 -3.78 5.93 -0.22
CA THR A 46 -2.91 6.77 0.61
C THR A 46 -1.72 5.93 1.10
N ILE A 47 -0.51 6.45 0.94
CA ILE A 47 0.72 5.80 1.42
C ILE A 47 1.25 6.53 2.66
N TRP A 48 1.53 5.77 3.70
CA TRP A 48 2.20 6.25 4.90
C TRP A 48 3.65 5.78 4.91
N GLU A 49 4.58 6.73 4.94
CA GLU A 49 6.01 6.47 4.97
C GLU A 49 6.57 6.72 6.36
N LEU A 50 7.36 5.76 6.85
CA LEU A 50 8.15 5.86 8.07
C LEU A 50 9.63 5.92 7.67
N PRO A 51 10.25 7.11 7.56
CA PRO A 51 11.63 7.25 7.10
C PRO A 51 12.68 6.79 8.13
N GLY A 52 12.28 6.45 9.35
CA GLY A 52 13.16 5.87 10.40
C GLY A 52 13.66 6.87 11.44
N ASP A 53 13.29 8.15 11.34
CA ASP A 53 13.58 9.21 12.32
C ASP A 53 12.45 9.40 13.37
N GLY A 54 11.47 8.50 13.36
CA GLY A 54 10.26 8.59 14.20
C GLY A 54 9.17 9.49 13.63
N SER A 55 9.38 10.13 12.47
CA SER A 55 8.32 10.85 11.76
C SER A 55 7.44 9.92 10.93
N LEU A 56 6.22 10.39 10.61
CA LEU A 56 5.28 9.72 9.73
C LEU A 56 4.87 10.69 8.63
N TRP A 57 5.14 10.33 7.37
CA TRP A 57 4.83 11.16 6.22
C TRP A 57 3.65 10.56 5.47
N VAL A 58 2.65 11.38 5.17
CA VAL A 58 1.41 10.93 4.52
C VAL A 58 1.38 11.43 3.08
N TRP A 59 1.17 10.50 2.16
CA TRP A 59 1.17 10.73 0.73
C TRP A 59 -0.18 10.30 0.14
N PRO A 60 -1.09 11.24 -0.18
CA PRO A 60 -2.33 10.93 -0.87
C PRO A 60 -2.05 10.44 -2.29
N GLY A 61 -2.72 9.37 -2.71
CA GLY A 61 -2.49 8.66 -3.96
C GLY A 61 -1.92 7.26 -3.71
N ASN A 62 -1.94 6.45 -4.77
CA ASN A 62 -1.44 5.08 -4.72
C ASN A 62 0.09 5.00 -4.66
N TYR A 63 0.61 3.77 -4.61
CA TYR A 63 2.03 3.51 -4.49
C TYR A 63 2.86 4.12 -5.64
N SER A 64 2.38 4.02 -6.89
CA SER A 64 3.07 4.56 -8.07
C SER A 64 3.17 6.09 -8.03
N GLU A 65 2.10 6.77 -7.62
CA GLU A 65 2.12 8.23 -7.43
C GLU A 65 3.08 8.66 -6.34
N TYR A 66 3.07 7.94 -5.20
CA TYR A 66 4.00 8.15 -4.10
C TYR A 66 5.45 8.12 -4.57
N ILE A 67 5.85 7.07 -5.31
CA ILE A 67 7.22 6.94 -5.80
C ILE A 67 7.62 8.09 -6.72
N LYS A 68 6.76 8.47 -7.67
CA LYS A 68 7.02 9.60 -8.58
C LYS A 68 7.24 10.91 -7.82
N ARG A 69 6.39 11.20 -6.82
CA ARG A 69 6.52 12.41 -5.99
C ARG A 69 7.82 12.37 -5.19
N LYS A 70 8.14 11.24 -4.57
CA LYS A 70 9.38 11.06 -3.80
C LYS A 70 10.64 11.24 -4.64
N GLU A 71 10.67 10.72 -5.86
CA GLU A 71 11.79 10.93 -6.79
C GLU A 71 11.95 12.41 -7.18
N SER A 72 10.83 13.11 -7.44
CA SER A 72 10.86 14.54 -7.78
C SER A 72 11.42 15.42 -6.65
N MET A 73 11.22 15.03 -5.39
CA MET A 73 11.73 15.75 -4.23
C MET A 73 13.23 15.50 -3.99
N LYS A 74 13.74 14.32 -4.32
CA LYS A 74 15.19 14.03 -4.22
C LYS A 74 16.04 14.80 -5.22
N ASN A 75 15.44 15.20 -6.34
CA ASN A 75 16.12 15.91 -7.43
C ASN A 75 16.05 17.45 -7.28
N LYS A 76 15.57 17.95 -6.14
CA LYS A 76 15.60 19.36 -5.74
C LYS A 76 16.63 19.57 -4.64
#